data_AF-A0AAI9DKI0-F1
#
_entry.id   AF-A0AAI9DKI0-F1
#
_cell.length_a   1.000
_cell.length_b   1.000
_cell.length_c   1.000
_cell.angle_alpha   90.00
_cell.angle_beta   90.00
_cell.angle_gamma   90.00
#
_symmetry.space_group_name_H-M   'P 1'
#
loop_
_entity.id
_entity.type
_entity.pdbx_description
1 polymer ?
#
loop_
_entity_poly.entity_id
_entity_poly.type
_entity_poly.pdbx_seq_one_letter_code
_entity_poly.pdbx_strand_id
1 'polypeptide(L)'
;MDCPYKTGAADADDHRQPLPEHLPRITQSRDPVSVDCCPYCRGELMFIRNEIRERLVFTAGRFAVEQYVQPLYRCQKCLRLVEGKISANTDH
;
A
#
# COMPACT_ATOMS: atom_id res chain seq x y z
N MET A 1 17.44 5.72 -33.32
CA MET A 1 16.71 4.63 -32.64
C MET A 1 15.76 5.30 -31.67
N ASP A 2 14.60 5.66 -32.18
CA ASP A 2 13.59 6.43 -31.47
C ASP A 2 12.80 5.46 -30.58
N CYS A 3 12.91 5.62 -29.26
CA CYS A 3 12.07 4.88 -28.32
C CYS A 3 10.64 5.42 -28.39
N PRO A 4 9.63 4.62 -28.80
CA PRO A 4 8.25 5.08 -28.92
C PRO A 4 7.52 4.90 -27.59
N TYR A 5 8.08 5.42 -26.49
CA TYR A 5 7.28 5.48 -25.27
C TYR A 5 6.43 6.75 -25.32
N LYS A 6 5.16 6.53 -25.69
CA LYS A 6 4.09 7.53 -25.64
C LYS A 6 4.12 8.21 -24.28
N THR A 7 4.59 9.46 -24.23
CA THR A 7 4.43 10.32 -23.06
C THR A 7 2.96 10.70 -23.02
N GLY A 8 2.20 10.09 -22.12
CA GLY A 8 0.80 10.43 -21.89
C GLY A 8 0.72 11.85 -21.33
N ALA A 9 0.31 12.80 -22.17
CA ALA A 9 0.07 14.18 -21.80
C ALA A 9 -1.21 14.29 -20.94
N ALA A 10 -1.00 14.80 -19.72
CA ALA A 10 -1.69 15.94 -19.10
C ALA A 10 -3.23 15.91 -18.88
N ASP A 11 -3.57 16.08 -17.61
CA ASP A 11 -4.72 16.84 -17.08
C ASP A 11 -6.12 16.24 -17.19
N ALA A 12 -6.31 15.05 -16.62
CA ALA A 12 -7.52 14.82 -15.84
C ALA A 12 -7.13 14.91 -14.38
N ASP A 13 -7.64 15.92 -13.71
CA ASP A 13 -7.63 16.03 -12.27
C ASP A 13 -8.46 14.89 -11.66
N ASP A 14 -7.98 13.65 -11.76
CA ASP A 14 -8.34 12.56 -10.86
C ASP A 14 -7.63 12.82 -9.52
N HIS A 15 -7.80 14.03 -8.99
CA HIS A 15 -7.59 14.28 -7.58
C HIS A 15 -8.66 13.47 -6.87
N ARG A 16 -8.33 12.20 -6.61
CA ARG A 16 -9.03 11.40 -5.61
C ARG A 16 -9.07 12.27 -4.37
N GLN A 17 -10.24 12.86 -4.10
CA GLN A 17 -10.39 13.70 -2.94
C GLN A 17 -10.11 12.80 -1.72
N PRO A 18 -9.24 13.25 -0.80
CA PRO A 18 -8.99 12.49 0.41
C PRO A 18 -10.31 12.26 1.14
N LEU A 19 -10.43 11.14 1.83
CA LEU A 19 -11.67 10.86 2.57
C LEU A 19 -11.92 11.96 3.60
N PRO A 20 -13.20 12.32 3.84
CA PRO A 20 -13.53 13.46 4.68
C PRO A 20 -12.91 13.35 6.08
N GLU A 21 -12.22 14.41 6.53
CA GLU A 21 -11.48 14.41 7.80
C GLU A 21 -12.37 14.31 9.06
N HIS A 22 -13.64 14.70 8.94
CA HIS A 22 -14.61 14.65 10.03
C HIS A 22 -15.09 13.22 10.33
N LEU A 23 -14.80 12.26 9.45
CA LEU A 23 -15.16 10.87 9.68
C LEU A 23 -14.16 10.20 10.63
N PRO A 24 -14.63 9.40 11.59
CA PRO A 24 -13.75 8.69 12.51
C PRO A 24 -12.83 7.76 11.72
N ARG A 25 -11.52 7.89 11.94
CA ARG A 25 -10.49 7.02 11.36
C ARG A 25 -10.21 5.84 12.28
N ILE A 26 -10.31 4.63 11.75
CA ILE A 26 -9.97 3.38 12.42
C ILE A 26 -8.69 2.87 11.78
N THR A 27 -7.55 3.07 12.45
CA THR A 27 -6.26 2.61 11.97
C THR A 27 -6.05 1.15 12.32
N GLN A 28 -5.81 0.33 11.30
CA GLN A 28 -5.41 -1.06 11.42
C GLN A 28 -3.96 -1.18 10.96
N SER A 29 -3.05 -1.29 11.93
CA SER A 29 -1.67 -1.68 11.64
C SER A 29 -1.67 -3.15 11.24
N ARG A 30 -1.19 -3.42 10.03
CA ARG A 30 -0.97 -4.79 9.57
C ARG A 30 0.51 -5.08 9.75
N ASP A 31 0.85 -5.67 10.89
CA ASP A 31 2.20 -6.17 11.10
C ASP A 31 2.46 -7.31 10.11
N PRO A 32 3.59 -7.27 9.38
CA PRO A 32 3.91 -8.34 8.45
C PRO A 32 4.16 -9.64 9.21
N VAL A 33 3.54 -10.72 8.75
CA VAL A 33 3.65 -12.06 9.37
C VAL A 33 5.10 -12.58 9.33
N SER A 34 5.91 -12.12 8.37
CA SER A 34 7.38 -12.29 8.34
C SER A 34 7.93 -11.65 7.05
N VAL A 35 8.93 -10.78 7.19
CA VAL A 35 9.76 -10.28 6.06
C VAL A 35 11.21 -10.18 6.54
N ASP A 36 11.75 -11.28 7.03
CA ASP A 36 13.15 -11.31 7.48
C ASP A 36 14.12 -11.27 6.28
N CYS A 37 13.68 -11.71 5.10
CA CYS A 37 14.49 -11.78 3.89
C CYS A 37 13.66 -11.54 2.62
N CYS A 38 14.32 -11.07 1.56
CA CYS A 38 13.69 -10.89 0.26
C CYS A 38 13.16 -12.22 -0.31
N PRO A 39 11.87 -12.31 -0.72
CA PRO A 39 11.30 -13.57 -1.22
C PRO A 39 11.88 -14.02 -2.56
N TYR A 40 12.64 -13.16 -3.24
CA TYR A 40 13.19 -13.44 -4.57
C TYR A 40 14.66 -13.86 -4.55
N CYS A 41 15.48 -13.26 -3.68
CA CYS A 41 16.92 -13.50 -3.66
C CYS A 41 17.48 -13.78 -2.27
N ARG A 42 16.61 -13.84 -1.26
CA ARG A 42 16.93 -14.05 0.17
C ARG A 42 17.92 -13.03 0.74
N GLY A 43 18.10 -11.88 0.08
CA GLY A 43 18.91 -10.79 0.57
C GLY A 43 18.19 -9.97 1.64
N GLU A 44 18.96 -9.16 2.36
CA GLU A 44 18.46 -8.26 3.39
C GLU A 44 17.46 -7.22 2.85
N LEU A 45 16.44 -6.93 3.65
CA LEU A 45 15.40 -5.97 3.37
C LEU A 45 15.64 -4.70 4.18
N MET A 46 15.63 -3.55 3.51
CA MET A 46 15.68 -2.23 4.13
C MET A 46 14.27 -1.63 4.14
N PHE A 47 13.80 -1.19 5.30
CA PHE A 47 12.55 -0.45 5.40
C PHE A 47 12.65 0.89 4.65
N ILE A 48 11.63 1.22 3.85
CA ILE A 48 11.55 2.48 3.11
C ILE A 48 10.54 3.42 3.77
N ARG A 49 9.29 2.96 3.87
CA ARG A 49 8.15 3.73 4.37
C ARG A 49 6.97 2.80 4.66
N ASN A 50 5.94 3.35 5.30
CA ASN A 50 4.63 2.73 5.31
C ASN A 50 3.80 3.25 4.14
N GLU A 51 3.10 2.34 3.47
CA GLU A 51 2.01 2.65 2.56
C GLU A 51 0.71 2.66 3.34
N ILE A 52 -0.07 3.73 3.19
CA ILE A 52 -1.36 3.90 3.87
C ILE A 52 -2.45 3.74 2.80
N ARG A 53 -3.38 2.82 3.04
CA ARG A 53 -4.57 2.63 2.19
C ARG A 53 -5.81 2.95 3.00
N GLU A 54 -6.64 3.87 2.50
CA GLU A 54 -7.86 4.27 3.19
C GLU A 54 -9.10 3.70 2.50
N ARG A 55 -10.12 3.31 3.29
CA ARG A 55 -11.41 2.83 2.80
C ARG A 55 -12.54 3.43 3.63
N LEU A 56 -13.52 4.03 2.97
CA LEU A 56 -14.78 4.41 3.61
C LEU A 56 -15.61 3.15 3.89
N VAL A 57 -16.00 2.95 5.14
CA VAL A 57 -16.86 1.86 5.59
C VAL A 57 -18.15 2.39 6.20
N PHE A 58 -19.23 1.62 6.07
CA PHE A 58 -20.51 1.91 6.69
C PHE A 58 -20.90 0.76 7.61
N THR A 59 -20.94 1.01 8.92
CA THR A 59 -21.20 -0.01 9.94
C THR A 59 -22.20 0.53 10.95
N ALA A 60 -23.27 -0.24 11.20
CA ALA A 60 -24.30 0.12 12.19
C ALA A 60 -24.84 1.56 12.05
N GLY A 61 -25.09 2.01 10.82
CA GLY A 61 -25.64 3.35 10.55
C GLY A 61 -24.60 4.49 10.57
N ARG A 62 -23.31 4.18 10.62
CA ARG A 62 -22.23 5.18 10.73
C ARG A 62 -21.19 5.01 9.64
N PHE A 63 -20.69 6.12 9.13
CA PHE A 63 -19.53 6.16 8.26
C PHE A 63 -18.25 6.22 9.08
N ALA A 64 -17.24 5.46 8.68
CA ALA A 64 -15.89 5.53 9.23
C ALA A 64 -14.87 5.33 8.11
N VAL A 65 -13.63 5.73 8.35
CA VAL A 65 -12.51 5.52 7.42
C VAL A 65 -11.58 4.48 8.03
N GLU A 66 -11.50 3.31 7.43
CA GLU A 66 -10.47 2.32 7.79
C GLU A 66 -9.16 2.69 7.11
N GLN A 67 -8.09 2.80 7.88
CA GLN A 67 -6.74 3.02 7.38
C GLN A 67 -5.91 1.77 7.58
N TYR A 68 -5.36 1.24 6.49
CA TYR A 68 -4.46 0.10 6.51
C TYR A 68 -3.03 0.59 6.33
N VAL A 69 -2.19 0.35 7.33
CA VAL A 69 -0.77 0.70 7.29
C VAL A 69 0.03 -0.55 6.94
N GLN A 70 0.72 -0.53 5.80
CA GLN A 70 1.50 -1.65 5.29
C GLN A 70 2.95 -1.24 5.06
N PRO A 71 3.94 -1.90 5.68
CA PRO A 71 5.33 -1.53 5.50
C PRO A 71 5.85 -1.93 4.12
N LEU A 72 6.62 -1.03 3.50
CA LEU A 72 7.28 -1.21 2.22
C LEU A 72 8.79 -1.30 2.42
N TYR A 73 9.38 -2.36 1.87
CA TYR A 73 10.80 -2.66 1.97
C TYR A 73 11.45 -2.65 0.58
N ARG A 74 12.76 -2.39 0.55
CA ARG A 74 13.62 -2.58 -0.63
C ARG A 74 14.64 -3.65 -0.32
N CYS A 75 14.79 -4.63 -1.20
CA CYS A 75 15.91 -5.55 -1.08
C CYS A 75 17.23 -4.86 -1.45
N GLN A 76 18.23 -4.96 -0.59
CA GLN A 76 19.54 -4.37 -0.85
C GLN A 76 20.29 -5.07 -2.00
N LYS A 77 20.00 -6.36 -2.25
CA LYS A 77 20.70 -7.17 -3.26
C LYS A 77 20.13 -7.03 -4.67
N CYS A 78 18.80 -7.17 -4.82
CA CYS A 78 18.15 -7.14 -6.14
C CYS A 78 17.33 -5.86 -6.40
N LEU A 79 17.33 -4.91 -5.45
CA LEU A 79 16.67 -3.60 -5.52
C LEU A 79 15.15 -3.64 -5.70
N ARG A 80 14.53 -4.83 -5.63
CA ARG A 80 13.08 -5.01 -5.77
C ARG A 80 12.35 -4.52 -4.52
N LEU A 81 11.20 -3.90 -4.74
CA LEU A 81 10.27 -3.52 -3.70
C LEU A 81 9.48 -4.73 -3.21
N VAL A 82 9.36 -4.87 -1.90
CA VAL A 82 8.65 -5.95 -1.22
C VAL A 82 7.70 -5.30 -0.24
N GLU A 83 6.41 -5.46 -0.48
CA GLU A 83 5.40 -5.12 0.51
C GLU A 83 5.38 -6.19 1.61
N GLY A 84 5.19 -5.77 2.86
CA GLY A 84 4.86 -6.70 3.95
C GLY A 84 3.52 -7.34 3.64
N LYS A 85 3.52 -8.52 3.02
CA LYS A 85 2.28 -9.18 2.60
C LYS A 85 1.50 -9.62 3.82
N ILE A 86 0.21 -9.34 3.75
CA ILE A 86 -0.85 -9.80 4.62
C ILE A 86 -1.29 -11.12 4.02
N SER A 87 -1.43 -12.21 4.79
CA SER A 87 -2.17 -13.36 4.27
C SER A 87 -3.62 -12.90 4.07
N ALA A 88 -4.02 -12.68 2.83
CA ALA A 88 -5.44 -12.60 2.49
C ALA A 88 -5.99 -14.01 2.70
N ASN A 89 -6.68 -14.23 3.82
CA ASN A 89 -7.61 -15.35 3.90
C ASN A 89 -8.71 -15.07 2.87
N THR A 90 -8.51 -15.57 1.66
CA THR A 90 -9.58 -15.70 0.67
C THR A 90 -10.37 -16.95 1.04
N ASP A 91 -11.36 -16.80 1.91
CA ASP A 91 -12.46 -17.77 2.00
C ASP A 91 -13.60 -17.27 1.10
N HIS A 92 -13.98 -18.11 0.14
CA HIS A 92 -15.15 -17.96 -0.72
C HIS A 92 -16.40 -18.49 -0.01
#